data_AF-A0AA50E263-F1
#
_entry.id   AF-A0AA50E263-F1
#
_cell.length_a   1.000
_cell.length_b   1.000
_cell.length_c   1.000
_cell.angle_alpha   90.00
_cell.angle_beta   90.00
_cell.angle_gamma   90.00
#
_symmetry.space_group_name_H-M   'P 1'
#
loop_
_entity.id
_entity.type
_entity.pdbx_description
1 polymer ?
#
loop_
_entity_poly.entity_id
_entity_poly.type
_entity_poly.pdbx_seq_one_letter_code
_entity_poly.pdbx_strand_id
1 'polypeptide(L)'
;MYQVLAAQLQPHGLGIDDIFPVMGRDRRGTLEWRSMPQGLTVKTGTLNTVSALAGTIPTQERGTVWFAIINNGPNFDRLRVEQDRLLQQIAEHWQVLPENLNAGPMDKVLLGDPACNLTPPPSES
;
A
#
# COMPACT_ATOMS: atom_id res chain seq x y z
N MET A 1 1.81 -5.28 -14.03
CA MET A 1 1.26 -3.96 -13.64
C MET A 1 2.25 -3.18 -12.77
N TYR A 2 2.55 -3.64 -11.55
CA TYR A 2 3.43 -2.93 -10.60
C TYR A 2 4.79 -2.49 -11.17
N GLN A 3 5.51 -3.41 -11.82
CA GLN A 3 6.82 -3.10 -12.44
C GLN A 3 6.72 -2.06 -13.57
N VAL A 4 5.63 -2.09 -14.34
CA VAL A 4 5.41 -1.11 -15.43
C VAL A 4 5.19 0.28 -14.86
N LEU A 5 4.39 0.39 -13.80
CA LEU A 5 4.18 1.67 -13.10
C LEU A 5 5.49 2.20 -12.53
N ALA A 6 6.27 1.36 -11.86
CA ALA A 6 7.57 1.78 -11.30
C ALA A 6 8.52 2.31 -12.40
N ALA A 7 8.58 1.64 -13.55
CA ALA A 7 9.38 2.10 -14.69
C ALA A 7 8.88 3.45 -15.25
N GLN A 8 7.57 3.70 -15.22
CA GLN A 8 6.98 4.97 -15.67
C GLN A 8 7.21 6.12 -14.69
N LEU A 9 7.36 5.85 -13.39
CA LEU A 9 7.59 6.85 -12.36
C LEU A 9 9.06 7.29 -12.30
N GLN A 10 9.99 6.40 -12.65
CA GLN A 10 11.43 6.64 -12.52
C GLN A 10 11.92 7.93 -13.21
N PRO A 11 11.49 8.28 -14.45
CA PRO A 11 11.88 9.53 -15.11
C PRO A 11 11.42 10.80 -14.36
N HIS A 12 10.43 10.68 -13.49
CA HIS A 12 9.90 11.78 -12.69
C HIS A 12 10.55 11.87 -11.30
N GLY A 13 11.55 11.01 -11.00
CA GLY A 13 12.16 10.92 -9.68
C GLY A 13 11.21 10.38 -8.60
N LEU A 14 10.14 9.70 -9.01
CA LEU A 14 9.14 9.10 -8.12
C LEU A 14 9.36 7.60 -7.98
N GLY A 15 9.10 7.08 -6.78
CA GLY A 15 9.09 5.67 -6.44
C GLY A 15 7.68 5.08 -6.43
N ILE A 16 7.60 3.74 -6.38
CA ILE A 16 6.31 3.04 -6.31
C ILE A 16 5.60 3.29 -4.97
N ASP A 17 6.40 3.53 -3.92
CA ASP A 17 6.02 3.93 -2.57
C ASP A 17 5.40 5.34 -2.51
N ASP A 18 5.61 6.20 -3.51
CA ASP A 18 4.96 7.51 -3.56
C ASP A 18 3.48 7.43 -3.94
N ILE A 19 3.07 6.36 -4.63
CA ILE A 19 1.70 6.23 -5.18
C ILE A 19 0.90 5.06 -4.59
N PHE A 20 1.55 4.17 -3.84
CA PHE A 20 0.92 3.03 -3.18
C PHE A 20 1.10 3.08 -1.66
N PRO A 21 0.15 2.52 -0.89
CA PRO A 21 0.28 2.39 0.56
C PRO A 21 1.54 1.63 0.99
N VAL A 22 2.24 2.17 1.98
CA VAL A 22 3.44 1.60 2.61
C VAL A 22 3.14 1.18 4.04
N MET A 23 3.40 -0.09 4.35
CA MET A 23 3.20 -0.65 5.69
C MET A 23 4.10 0.03 6.72
N GLY A 24 3.50 0.53 7.80
CA GLY A 24 4.21 1.28 8.87
C GLY A 24 4.24 2.79 8.66
N ARG A 25 4.13 3.28 7.41
CA ARG A 25 4.01 4.71 7.06
C ARG A 25 2.55 5.13 7.01
N ASP A 26 1.75 4.43 6.23
CA ASP A 26 0.35 4.78 5.96
C ASP A 26 -0.58 4.10 6.96
N ARG A 27 -0.88 4.80 8.07
CA ARG A 27 -1.60 4.25 9.24
C ARG A 27 -3.12 4.15 9.10
N ARG A 28 -3.70 4.57 7.97
CA ARG A 28 -5.15 4.55 7.72
C ARG A 28 -5.47 3.82 6.41
N GLY A 29 -6.72 3.38 6.30
CA GLY A 29 -7.22 2.75 5.07
C GLY A 29 -6.97 1.25 5.08
N THR A 30 -6.67 0.67 3.90
CA THR A 30 -6.64 -0.79 3.72
C THR A 30 -5.50 -1.51 4.46
N LEU A 31 -4.54 -0.77 5.03
CA LEU A 31 -3.43 -1.31 5.82
C LEU A 31 -3.66 -1.26 7.34
N GLU A 32 -4.68 -0.54 7.81
CA GLU A 32 -4.88 -0.21 9.23
C GLU A 32 -4.90 -1.45 10.15
N TRP A 33 -5.48 -2.54 9.66
CA TRP A 33 -5.63 -3.79 10.42
C TRP A 33 -4.74 -4.92 9.91
N ARG A 34 -3.73 -4.60 9.10
CA ARG A 34 -2.78 -5.58 8.55
C ARG A 34 -1.59 -5.73 9.48
N SER A 35 -1.07 -6.95 9.58
CA SER A 35 0.10 -7.29 10.41
C SER A 35 1.31 -7.66 9.53
N MET A 36 1.37 -7.14 8.30
CA MET A 36 2.51 -7.36 7.40
C MET A 36 3.79 -6.70 7.95
N PRO A 37 4.98 -7.17 7.52
CA PRO A 37 6.24 -6.49 7.82
C PRO A 37 6.21 -5.02 7.38
N GLN A 38 6.89 -4.15 8.13
CA GLN A 38 6.99 -2.73 7.79
C GLN A 38 7.87 -2.52 6.56
N GLY A 39 7.62 -1.43 5.81
CA GLY A 39 8.35 -1.10 4.59
C GLY A 39 7.94 -1.90 3.36
N LEU A 40 6.80 -2.60 3.41
CA LEU A 40 6.20 -3.19 2.22
C LEU A 40 5.30 -2.16 1.54
N THR A 41 5.58 -1.87 0.27
CA THR A 41 4.66 -1.10 -0.59
C THR A 41 3.66 -2.04 -1.25
N VAL A 42 2.36 -1.85 -1.00
CA VAL A 42 1.34 -2.83 -1.39
C VAL A 42 0.05 -2.20 -1.90
N LYS A 43 -0.73 -3.01 -2.62
CA LYS A 43 -2.12 -2.75 -2.99
C LYS A 43 -2.96 -3.96 -2.62
N THR A 44 -4.05 -3.68 -1.91
CA THR A 44 -5.09 -4.66 -1.61
C THR A 44 -6.17 -4.66 -2.68
N GLY A 45 -6.75 -5.83 -2.94
CA GLY A 45 -7.97 -5.99 -3.74
C GLY A 45 -8.94 -6.96 -3.05
N THR A 46 -10.23 -6.68 -3.11
CA THR A 46 -11.27 -7.61 -2.66
C THR A 46 -12.40 -7.60 -3.68
N LEU A 47 -12.76 -8.78 -4.19
CA LEU A 47 -13.93 -9.04 -5.03
C LEU A 47 -14.77 -10.14 -4.36
N ASN A 48 -15.92 -10.48 -4.95
CA ASN A 48 -16.93 -11.37 -4.38
C ASN A 48 -16.37 -12.63 -3.68
N THR A 49 -15.42 -13.33 -4.29
CA THR A 49 -14.80 -14.54 -3.72
C THR A 49 -13.28 -14.48 -3.75
N VAL A 50 -12.70 -13.28 -3.92
CA VAL A 50 -11.25 -13.13 -4.11
C VAL A 50 -10.71 -12.09 -3.15
N SER A 51 -9.68 -12.48 -2.40
CA SER A 51 -8.79 -11.57 -1.68
C SER A 51 -7.45 -11.53 -2.40
N ALA A 52 -7.03 -10.35 -2.83
CA ALA A 52 -5.78 -10.16 -3.57
C ALA A 52 -4.87 -9.14 -2.87
N LEU A 53 -3.57 -9.37 -2.98
CA LEU A 53 -2.53 -8.50 -2.48
C LEU A 53 -1.34 -8.53 -3.45
N ALA A 54 -0.87 -7.37 -3.89
CA ALA A 54 0.32 -7.26 -4.73
C ALA A 54 1.21 -6.13 -4.20
N GLY A 55 2.53 -6.24 -4.41
CA GLY A 55 3.44 -5.25 -3.89
C GLY A 55 4.92 -5.58 -4.08
N THR A 56 5.74 -4.88 -3.31
CA THR A 56 7.19 -5.03 -3.26
C THR A 56 7.66 -5.35 -1.85
N ILE A 57 8.75 -6.13 -1.78
CA ILE A 57 9.49 -6.42 -0.55
C ILE A 57 10.92 -5.92 -0.78
N PRO A 58 11.37 -4.87 -0.09
CA PRO A 58 12.76 -4.45 -0.13
C PRO A 58 13.61 -5.43 0.70
N THR A 59 14.48 -6.19 0.05
CA THR A 59 15.35 -7.16 0.71
C THR A 59 16.81 -6.73 0.63
N GLN A 60 17.61 -7.13 1.62
CA GLN A 60 19.03 -6.80 1.61
C GLN A 60 19.81 -7.55 0.53
N GLU A 61 19.52 -8.84 0.35
CA GLU A 61 20.32 -9.72 -0.52
C GLU A 61 19.83 -9.79 -1.96
N ARG A 62 18.53 -9.54 -2.21
CA ARG A 62 17.89 -9.75 -3.53
C ARG A 62 17.40 -8.45 -4.17
N GLY A 63 17.63 -7.30 -3.52
CA GLY A 63 17.02 -6.04 -3.89
C GLY A 63 15.49 -6.08 -3.75
N THR A 64 14.78 -5.42 -4.65
CA THR A 64 13.31 -5.35 -4.62
C THR A 64 12.69 -6.62 -5.20
N VAL A 65 12.01 -7.40 -4.35
CA VAL A 65 11.21 -8.55 -4.79
C VAL A 65 9.77 -8.12 -5.06
N TRP A 66 9.23 -8.49 -6.21
CA TRP A 66 7.85 -8.20 -6.62
C TRP A 66 6.96 -9.40 -6.39
N PHE A 67 5.75 -9.20 -5.88
CA PHE A 67 4.84 -10.31 -5.61
C PHE A 67 3.38 -10.00 -5.98
N ALA A 68 2.62 -11.08 -6.18
CA ALA A 68 1.17 -11.07 -6.27
C ALA A 68 0.61 -12.33 -5.60
N ILE A 69 -0.34 -12.15 -4.68
CA ILE A 69 -1.04 -13.21 -3.96
C ILE A 69 -2.52 -13.08 -4.32
N ILE A 70 -3.13 -14.19 -4.73
CA ILE A 70 -4.55 -14.26 -5.08
C ILE A 70 -5.13 -15.46 -4.35
N ASN A 71 -5.99 -15.20 -3.37
CA ASN A 71 -6.71 -16.25 -2.66
C ASN A 71 -8.18 -16.24 -3.09
N ASN A 72 -8.72 -17.42 -3.39
CA ASN A 72 -10.15 -17.60 -3.58
C ASN A 72 -10.79 -18.17 -2.30
N GLY A 73 -11.90 -17.58 -1.87
CA GLY A 73 -12.66 -18.07 -0.73
C GLY A 73 -13.60 -17.00 -0.16
N PRO A 74 -14.59 -17.43 0.64
CA PRO A 74 -15.61 -16.53 1.18
C PRO A 74 -15.17 -15.77 2.44
N ASN A 75 -14.13 -16.23 3.15
CA ASN A 75 -13.70 -15.64 4.43
C ASN A 75 -12.52 -14.69 4.22
N PHE A 76 -12.79 -13.43 3.92
CA PHE A 76 -11.74 -12.46 3.60
C PHE A 76 -10.78 -12.18 4.76
N ASP A 77 -11.26 -12.16 6.00
CA ASP A 77 -10.41 -11.86 7.16
C ASP A 77 -9.39 -12.98 7.36
N ARG A 78 -9.81 -14.24 7.25
CA ARG A 78 -8.89 -15.37 7.25
C ARG A 78 -7.88 -15.28 6.11
N LEU A 79 -8.33 -14.99 4.88
CA LEU A 79 -7.44 -14.90 3.73
C LEU A 79 -6.41 -13.78 3.88
N ARG A 80 -6.80 -12.63 4.46
CA ARG A 80 -5.87 -11.52 4.75
C ARG A 80 -4.83 -11.90 5.79
N VAL A 81 -5.21 -12.62 6.85
CA VAL A 81 -4.28 -13.15 7.84
C VAL A 81 -3.30 -14.15 7.22
N GLU A 82 -3.77 -15.02 6.32
CA GLU A 82 -2.92 -15.98 5.60
C GLU A 82 -1.92 -15.26 4.67
N GLN A 83 -2.34 -14.19 3.98
CA GLN A 83 -1.44 -13.33 3.20
C GLN A 83 -0.36 -12.68 4.08
N ASP A 84 -0.77 -12.11 5.22
CA ASP A 84 0.15 -11.44 6.14
C ASP A 84 1.20 -12.41 6.68
N ARG A 85 0.76 -13.63 7.06
CA ARG A 85 1.65 -14.68 7.56
C ARG A 85 2.66 -15.13 6.51
N LEU A 86 2.24 -15.30 5.25
CA LEU A 86 3.15 -15.65 4.16
C LEU A 86 4.22 -14.56 3.99
N LEU A 87 3.84 -13.29 4.02
CA LEU A 87 4.78 -12.18 3.88
C LEU A 87 5.74 -12.07 5.07
N GLN A 88 5.27 -12.33 6.29
CA GLN A 88 6.14 -12.42 7.46
C GLN A 88 7.21 -13.50 7.30
N GLN A 89 6.82 -14.71 6.89
CA GLN A 89 7.75 -15.82 6.68
C GLN A 89 8.78 -15.53 5.58
N ILE A 90 8.33 -14.91 4.49
CA ILE A 90 9.23 -14.48 3.41
C ILE A 90 10.21 -13.41 3.92
N ALA A 91 9.71 -12.46 4.70
CA ALA A 91 10.50 -11.36 5.22
C ALA A 91 11.57 -11.80 6.23
N GLU A 92 11.22 -12.74 7.10
CA GLU A 92 12.16 -13.39 8.02
C GLU A 92 13.28 -14.10 7.27
N HIS A 93 12.95 -14.76 6.15
CA HIS A 93 13.93 -15.49 5.36
C HIS A 93 14.88 -14.60 4.55
N TRP A 94 14.40 -13.45 4.04
CA TRP A 94 15.19 -12.57 3.15
C TRP A 94 15.70 -11.27 3.79
N GLN A 95 15.51 -11.09 5.11
CA GLN A 95 15.94 -9.92 5.86
C GLN A 95 15.45 -8.60 5.23
N VAL A 96 14.18 -8.29 5.46
CA VAL A 96 13.55 -7.07 4.93
C VAL A 96 14.24 -5.83 5.48
N LEU A 97 14.60 -4.94 4.57
CA LEU A 97 15.12 -3.63 4.92
C LEU A 97 13.95 -2.77 5.42
N PRO A 98 14.12 -2.02 6.52
CA PRO A 98 13.16 -0.98 6.86
C PRO A 98 13.19 0.06 5.73
N GLU A 99 12.13 0.11 4.91
CA GLU A 99 11.98 1.15 3.88
C GLU A 99 11.94 2.53 4.56
N ASN A 100 12.23 3.61 3.81
CA ASN A 100 12.11 4.96 4.34
C ASN A 100 10.64 5.22 4.73
N LEU A 101 10.34 5.11 6.01
CA LEU A 101 9.02 5.42 6.58
C LEU A 101 8.70 6.92 6.56
N ASN A 102 9.65 7.74 6.12
CA ASN A 102 9.43 9.16 5.89
C ASN A 102 8.68 9.30 4.56
N ALA A 103 7.50 9.92 4.60
CA ALA A 103 6.85 10.38 3.38
C ALA A 103 7.83 11.29 2.62
N GLY A 104 7.87 11.16 1.28
CA GLY A 104 8.50 12.18 0.43
C GLY A 104 7.93 13.57 0.73
N PRO A 105 8.60 14.66 0.32
CA PRO A 105 8.15 16.01 0.62
C PRO A 105 6.73 16.22 0.09
N MET A 106 5.75 16.14 0.99
CA MET A 106 4.38 16.48 0.72
C MET A 106 4.31 17.99 0.75
N ASP A 107 4.39 18.62 -0.43
CA ASP A 107 3.82 19.96 -0.58
C ASP A 107 2.37 19.87 -0.07
N LYS A 108 1.99 20.83 0.78
CA LYS A 108 0.72 20.86 1.50
C LYS A 108 -0.43 20.47 0.56
N VAL A 109 -0.93 19.25 0.70
CA VAL A 109 -1.98 18.71 -0.17
C VAL A 109 -3.28 19.47 0.09
N LEU A 110 -3.58 20.45 -0.76
CA LEU A 110 -4.89 21.08 -0.86
C LEU A 110 -5.80 20.15 -1.67
N LEU A 111 -6.50 19.27 -0.97
CA LEU A 111 -7.55 18.46 -1.59
C LEU A 111 -8.81 19.31 -1.78
N GLY A 112 -9.11 19.63 -3.04
CA GLY A 112 -10.28 20.40 -3.44
C GLY A 112 -10.00 21.89 -3.66
N ASP A 113 -10.88 22.54 -4.42
CA ASP A 113 -10.89 24.01 -4.51
C ASP A 113 -11.42 24.57 -3.17
N PRO A 114 -10.63 25.36 -2.42
CA PRO A 114 -11.09 25.99 -1.18
C PRO A 114 -12.36 26.83 -1.37
N ALA A 115 -12.61 27.35 -2.58
CA ALA A 115 -13.80 28.12 -2.90
C ALA A 115 -15.10 27.30 -2.77
N CYS A 116 -15.05 25.97 -2.90
CA CYS A 116 -16.22 25.10 -2.72
C CYS A 116 -16.70 25.00 -1.26
N ASN A 117 -15.89 25.40 -0.28
CA ASN A 117 -16.26 25.39 1.15
C ASN A 117 -16.87 26.72 1.63
N LEU A 118 -17.02 27.71 0.74
CA LEU A 118 -17.47 29.06 1.10
C LEU A 118 -18.99 29.24 1.06
N THR A 119 -19.73 28.30 0.47
CA THR A 119 -21.19 28.32 0.49
C THR A 119 -21.72 27.46 1.63
N PRO A 120 -22.24 28.04 2.73
CA PRO A 120 -22.95 27.26 3.73
C PRO A 120 -24.20 26.64 3.09
N PRO A 121 -24.60 25.41 3.50
CA PRO A 121 -25.84 24.81 3.02
C PRO A 121 -27.02 25.74 3.37
N PRO A 122 -28.07 25.82 2.50
CA PRO A 122 -29.25 26.60 2.82
C PRO A 122 -29.88 26.07 4.12
N SER A 123 -30.25 26.99 5.02
CA SER A 123 -30.94 26.64 6.25
C SER A 123 -32.28 25.98 5.91
N GLU A 124 -32.45 24.71 6.29
CA GLU A 124 -33.73 24.04 6.22
C GLU A 124 -34.70 24.72 7.19
N SER A 125 -35.85 25.17 6.66
CA SER A 125 -36.95 25.81 7.38
C SER A 125 -38.01 24.80 7.79
#